data_AF-A0A939PVJ3-F1
#
_entry.id   AF-A0A939PVJ3-F1
#
_cell.length_a   1.000
_cell.length_b   1.000
_cell.length_c   1.000
_cell.angle_alpha   90.00
_cell.angle_beta   90.00
_cell.angle_gamma   90.00
#
_symmetry.space_group_name_H-M   'P 1'
#
loop_
_entity.id
_entity.type
_entity.pdbx_description
1 polymer ?
#
loop_
_entity_poly.entity_id
_entity_poly.type
_entity_poly.pdbx_seq_one_letter_code
_entity_poly.pdbx_strand_id
1 'polypeptide(L)'
;MRSMLIVQRATHLDSLVARLTEPRVRRIIEPMITGGLVPRDDVFNDGVTYVRDLGLIARTSPIQIANPIYQETVVRALAEDLELDIPAEPHAFLLPDGRLDIPRLLNEFTAWWKANGEIIDTDRTYHEAACHLIFMAFLQRVVNGGGHIDREYALGRKRLDLTIRKRYTDDAGKPAIQWSAFELKVRTDDSGDQIKPELDQLDAYLDRLCLDTGTLVVFDRRGDAPPITARTDIDTAISPAGRTITLIHA
;
A
#
# COMPACT_ATOMS: atom_id res chain seq x y z
N MET A 1 31.93 -0.95 -16.01
CA MET A 1 31.61 -1.97 -14.99
C MET A 1 30.30 -1.70 -14.24
N ARG A 2 30.02 -0.46 -13.75
CA ARG A 2 28.72 -0.09 -13.15
C ARG A 2 27.52 -0.25 -14.10
N SER A 3 27.70 0.04 -15.39
CA SER A 3 26.66 -0.09 -16.42
C SER A 3 26.24 -1.54 -16.69
N MET A 4 27.18 -2.48 -16.73
CA MET A 4 26.87 -3.92 -16.91
C MET A 4 26.11 -4.51 -15.71
N LEU A 5 26.46 -4.11 -14.49
CA LEU A 5 25.76 -4.51 -13.27
C LEU A 5 24.32 -3.96 -13.22
N ILE A 6 24.10 -2.73 -13.69
CA ILE A 6 22.75 -2.13 -13.78
C ILE A 6 21.92 -2.86 -14.84
N VAL A 7 22.49 -3.15 -16.00
CA VAL A 7 21.79 -3.87 -17.09
C VAL A 7 21.46 -5.31 -16.68
N GLN A 8 22.40 -6.07 -16.09
CA GLN A 8 22.11 -7.42 -15.59
C GLN A 8 21.03 -7.42 -14.50
N ARG A 9 21.03 -6.41 -13.63
CA ARG A 9 20.04 -6.27 -12.57
C ARG A 9 18.66 -5.93 -13.13
N ALA A 10 18.58 -5.14 -14.20
CA ALA A 10 17.34 -4.88 -14.93
C ALA A 10 16.79 -6.16 -15.59
N THR A 11 17.61 -6.91 -16.31
CA THR A 11 17.18 -8.17 -16.96
C THR A 11 16.73 -9.24 -15.95
N HIS A 12 17.41 -9.33 -14.80
CA HIS A 12 16.98 -10.21 -13.71
C HIS A 12 15.64 -9.75 -13.11
N LEU A 13 15.42 -8.45 -13.02
CA LEU A 13 14.20 -7.88 -12.47
C LEU A 13 12.99 -8.10 -13.39
N ASP A 14 13.16 -7.91 -14.70
CA ASP A 14 12.12 -8.20 -15.70
C ASP A 14 11.73 -9.68 -15.67
N SER A 15 12.73 -10.55 -15.54
CA SER A 15 12.51 -11.99 -15.35
C SER A 15 11.76 -12.31 -14.05
N LEU A 16 11.96 -11.55 -12.98
CA LEU A 16 11.20 -11.72 -11.73
C LEU A 16 9.78 -11.19 -11.85
N VAL A 17 9.58 -10.05 -12.51
CA VAL A 17 8.25 -9.46 -12.76
C VAL A 17 7.37 -10.43 -13.55
N ALA A 18 7.92 -11.08 -14.58
CA ALA A 18 7.19 -12.09 -15.34
C ALA A 18 6.67 -13.26 -14.47
N ARG A 19 7.36 -13.57 -13.37
CA ARG A 19 7.00 -14.67 -12.44
C ARG A 19 5.94 -14.28 -11.41
N LEU A 20 5.64 -12.98 -11.25
CA LEU A 20 4.61 -12.51 -10.33
C LEU A 20 3.22 -13.03 -10.70
N THR A 21 3.00 -13.35 -11.97
CA THR A 21 1.72 -13.90 -12.44
C THR A 21 1.53 -15.39 -12.13
N GLU A 22 2.59 -16.10 -11.71
CA GLU A 22 2.50 -17.52 -11.42
C GLU A 22 1.61 -17.77 -10.18
N PRO A 23 0.63 -18.70 -10.23
CA PRO A 23 -0.29 -18.95 -9.11
C PRO A 23 0.40 -19.25 -7.77
N ARG A 24 1.53 -19.98 -7.81
CA ARG A 24 2.34 -20.30 -6.62
C ARG A 24 3.09 -19.11 -6.04
N VAL A 25 3.47 -18.13 -6.86
CA VAL A 25 4.12 -16.89 -6.41
C VAL A 25 3.06 -15.96 -5.83
N ARG A 26 1.94 -15.79 -6.55
CA ARG A 26 0.80 -15.01 -6.10
C ARG A 26 0.31 -15.45 -4.71
N ARG A 27 0.12 -16.75 -4.50
CA ARG A 27 -0.33 -17.33 -3.22
C ARG A 27 0.55 -16.92 -2.01
N ILE A 28 1.78 -16.50 -2.25
CA ILE A 28 2.70 -16.00 -1.22
C ILE A 28 2.72 -14.47 -1.17
N ILE A 29 2.80 -13.81 -2.33
CA ILE A 29 3.00 -12.36 -2.42
C ILE A 29 1.71 -11.57 -2.13
N GLU A 30 0.55 -12.05 -2.59
CA GLU A 30 -0.71 -11.33 -2.42
C GLU A 30 -1.08 -11.14 -0.93
N PRO A 31 -1.01 -12.17 -0.07
CA PRO A 31 -1.24 -12.00 1.37
C PRO A 31 -0.16 -11.17 2.07
N MET A 32 1.05 -11.06 1.50
CA MET A 32 2.08 -10.15 2.00
C MET A 32 1.76 -8.68 1.74
N ILE A 33 1.07 -8.39 0.64
CA ILE A 33 0.66 -7.02 0.27
C ILE A 33 -0.56 -6.60 1.10
N THR A 34 -1.51 -7.51 1.34
CA THR A 34 -2.75 -7.21 2.09
C THR A 34 -2.60 -7.36 3.61
N GLY A 35 -1.45 -7.85 4.09
CA GLY A 35 -1.25 -8.19 5.51
C GLY A 35 -2.04 -9.42 5.97
N GLY A 36 -2.56 -10.21 5.03
CA GLY A 36 -3.39 -11.39 5.27
C GLY A 36 -2.65 -12.59 5.88
N LEU A 37 -3.43 -13.50 6.46
CA LEU A 37 -2.94 -14.80 6.93
C LEU A 37 -3.14 -15.86 5.85
N VAL A 38 -2.21 -16.79 5.72
CA VAL A 38 -2.30 -17.91 4.76
C VAL A 38 -2.29 -19.24 5.50
N PRO A 39 -3.19 -20.19 5.17
CA PRO A 39 -3.10 -21.56 5.66
C PRO A 39 -1.75 -22.18 5.30
N ARG A 40 -1.04 -22.69 6.32
CA ARG A 40 0.28 -23.31 6.16
C ARG A 40 0.14 -24.79 5.81
N ASP A 41 -0.28 -25.08 4.59
CA ASP A 41 -0.30 -26.43 4.02
C ASP A 41 1.00 -26.76 3.26
N ASP A 42 1.14 -27.99 2.78
CA ASP A 42 2.33 -28.44 2.06
C ASP A 42 2.56 -27.63 0.76
N VAL A 43 1.46 -27.28 0.07
CA VAL A 43 1.49 -26.43 -1.14
C VAL A 43 2.05 -25.03 -0.83
N PHE A 44 1.68 -24.46 0.33
CA PHE A 44 2.24 -23.20 0.80
C PHE A 44 3.74 -23.33 1.10
N ASN A 45 4.18 -24.41 1.75
CA ASN A 45 5.59 -24.62 2.06
C ASN A 45 6.47 -24.76 0.80
N ASP A 46 5.96 -25.47 -0.22
CA ASP A 46 6.61 -25.57 -1.53
C ASP A 46 6.66 -24.21 -2.24
N GLY A 47 5.56 -23.46 -2.19
CA GLY A 47 5.49 -22.09 -2.70
C GLY A 47 6.50 -21.16 -2.03
N VAL A 48 6.61 -21.19 -0.71
CA VAL A 48 7.60 -20.41 0.05
C VAL A 48 9.03 -20.76 -0.36
N THR A 49 9.33 -22.05 -0.52
CA THR A 49 10.67 -22.50 -0.95
C THR A 49 10.98 -21.97 -2.35
N TYR A 50 10.04 -22.11 -3.28
CA TYR A 50 10.18 -21.59 -4.64
C TYR A 50 10.40 -20.06 -4.67
N VAL A 51 9.61 -19.30 -3.92
CA VAL A 51 9.70 -17.83 -3.88
C VAL A 51 11.00 -17.36 -3.19
N ARG A 52 11.55 -18.13 -2.25
CA ARG A 52 12.90 -17.92 -1.68
C ARG A 52 14.00 -18.17 -2.70
N ASP A 53 13.85 -19.20 -3.53
CA ASP A 53 14.83 -19.52 -4.57
C ASP A 53 14.82 -18.49 -5.71
N LEU A 54 13.67 -17.88 -5.99
CA LEU A 54 13.57 -16.67 -6.82
C LEU A 54 14.21 -15.43 -6.18
N GLY A 55 14.52 -15.47 -4.89
CA GLY A 55 15.07 -14.32 -4.15
C GLY A 55 14.06 -13.20 -3.89
N LEU A 56 12.76 -13.45 -4.03
CA LEU A 56 11.70 -12.47 -3.77
C LEU A 56 11.44 -12.30 -2.26
N ILE A 57 11.51 -13.39 -1.49
CA ILE A 57 11.38 -13.37 -0.03
C ILE A 57 12.64 -13.86 0.67
N ALA A 58 12.91 -13.31 1.86
CA ALA A 58 14.07 -13.66 2.65
C ALA A 58 14.02 -15.13 3.11
N ARG A 59 15.21 -15.72 3.29
CA ARG A 59 15.38 -17.04 3.94
C ARG A 59 15.22 -16.99 5.46
N THR A 60 14.73 -15.88 6.00
CA THR A 60 14.54 -15.67 7.44
C THR A 60 13.10 -15.99 7.87
N SER A 61 12.93 -16.10 9.19
CA SER A 61 11.62 -16.14 9.85
C SER A 61 11.46 -14.86 10.68
N PRO A 62 10.32 -14.15 10.59
CA PRO A 62 9.17 -14.45 9.74
C PRO A 62 9.42 -14.17 8.24
N ILE A 63 8.51 -14.65 7.39
CA ILE A 63 8.55 -14.42 5.94
C ILE A 63 8.38 -12.93 5.66
N GLN A 64 9.35 -12.36 4.95
CA GLN A 64 9.44 -10.95 4.59
C GLN A 64 10.09 -10.83 3.21
N ILE A 65 9.85 -9.73 2.50
CA ILE A 65 10.49 -9.46 1.21
C ILE A 65 12.02 -9.40 1.40
N ALA A 66 12.77 -10.03 0.48
CA ALA A 66 14.22 -10.17 0.63
C ALA A 66 14.98 -8.84 0.53
N ASN A 67 14.47 -7.88 -0.26
CA ASN A 67 15.13 -6.62 -0.53
C ASN A 67 14.10 -5.48 -0.70
N PRO A 68 14.27 -4.34 0.00
CA PRO A 68 13.44 -3.14 -0.19
C PRO A 68 13.37 -2.66 -1.65
N ILE A 69 14.38 -2.93 -2.48
CA ILE A 69 14.35 -2.61 -3.92
C ILE A 69 13.33 -3.49 -4.66
N TYR A 70 13.24 -4.79 -4.33
CA TYR A 70 12.23 -5.66 -4.94
C TYR A 70 10.83 -5.32 -4.48
N GLN A 71 10.69 -4.86 -3.24
CA GLN A 71 9.43 -4.36 -2.71
C GLN A 71 8.88 -3.20 -3.56
N GLU A 72 9.72 -2.21 -3.87
CA GLU A 72 9.34 -1.11 -4.75
C GLU A 72 9.08 -1.60 -6.18
N THR A 73 9.98 -2.38 -6.77
CA THR A 73 9.80 -2.78 -8.18
C THR A 73 8.62 -3.71 -8.38
N VAL A 74 8.37 -4.69 -7.51
CA VAL A 74 7.23 -5.61 -7.63
C VAL A 74 5.94 -4.83 -7.57
N VAL A 75 5.77 -3.96 -6.58
CA VAL A 75 4.56 -3.14 -6.45
C VAL A 75 4.42 -2.20 -7.63
N ARG A 76 5.51 -1.53 -8.02
CA ARG A 76 5.50 -0.60 -9.15
C ARG A 76 5.14 -1.32 -10.44
N ALA A 77 5.67 -2.52 -10.69
CA ALA A 77 5.33 -3.31 -11.87
C ALA A 77 3.87 -3.78 -11.83
N LEU A 78 3.34 -4.14 -10.65
CA LEU A 78 1.93 -4.51 -10.48
C LEU A 78 0.98 -3.30 -10.58
N ALA A 79 1.49 -2.09 -10.34
CA ALA A 79 0.75 -0.84 -10.36
C ALA A 79 0.94 -0.04 -11.66
N GLU A 80 1.88 -0.41 -12.52
CA GLU A 80 2.30 0.39 -13.69
C GLU A 80 1.13 0.66 -14.65
N ASP A 81 0.35 -0.37 -14.95
CA ASP A 81 -0.85 -0.23 -15.80
C ASP A 81 -1.92 0.66 -15.17
N LEU A 82 -1.97 0.73 -13.83
CA LEU A 82 -2.92 1.58 -13.09
C LEU A 82 -2.49 3.04 -13.08
N GLU A 83 -1.18 3.31 -13.10
CA GLU A 83 -0.66 4.67 -13.11
C GLU A 83 -1.08 5.42 -14.36
N LEU A 84 -1.20 4.74 -15.51
CA LEU A 84 -1.54 5.37 -16.80
C LEU A 84 -2.97 5.97 -16.81
N ASP A 85 -3.90 5.37 -16.07
CA ASP A 85 -5.32 5.75 -16.06
C ASP A 85 -5.68 6.74 -14.93
N ILE A 86 -4.73 7.10 -14.07
CA ILE A 86 -4.93 8.06 -12.98
C ILE A 86 -4.42 9.45 -13.42
N PRO A 87 -5.29 10.41 -13.77
CA PRO A 87 -4.86 11.79 -14.04
C PRO A 87 -4.45 12.47 -12.73
N ALA A 88 -3.16 12.75 -12.55
CA ALA A 88 -2.67 13.51 -11.41
C ALA A 88 -1.47 14.37 -11.79
N GLU A 89 -1.50 15.64 -11.38
CA GLU A 89 -0.42 16.62 -11.48
C GLU A 89 0.33 16.67 -10.13
N PRO A 90 1.54 16.09 -10.00
CA PRO A 90 2.17 15.87 -8.69
C PRO A 90 2.36 17.14 -7.85
N HIS A 91 2.62 18.29 -8.50
CA HIS A 91 2.79 19.58 -7.84
C HIS A 91 1.49 20.13 -7.24
N ALA A 92 0.32 19.67 -7.68
CA ALA A 92 -0.97 20.13 -7.16
C ALA A 92 -1.20 19.69 -5.70
N PHE A 93 -0.50 18.66 -5.23
CA PHE A 93 -0.61 18.13 -3.87
C PHE A 93 0.42 18.71 -2.90
N LEU A 94 1.18 19.73 -3.31
CA LEU A 94 2.15 20.38 -2.45
C LEU A 94 1.60 21.67 -1.87
N LEU A 95 1.72 21.81 -0.55
CA LEU A 95 1.57 23.08 0.14
C LEU A 95 2.74 24.01 -0.22
N PRO A 96 2.60 25.34 -0.02
CA PRO A 96 3.65 26.30 -0.35
C PRO A 96 5.01 26.05 0.32
N ASP A 97 5.02 25.39 1.48
CA ASP A 97 6.22 25.03 2.23
C ASP A 97 6.87 23.70 1.78
N GLY A 98 6.24 23.01 0.82
CA GLY A 98 6.68 21.74 0.27
C GLY A 98 6.13 20.50 0.99
N ARG A 99 5.29 20.65 2.02
CA ARG A 99 4.54 19.54 2.60
C ARG A 99 3.51 18.98 1.62
N LEU A 100 3.14 17.73 1.79
CA LEU A 100 1.99 17.13 1.11
C LEU A 100 0.69 17.62 1.76
N ASP A 101 -0.24 18.06 0.92
CA ASP A 101 -1.63 18.32 1.27
C ASP A 101 -2.40 16.99 1.32
N ILE A 102 -2.31 16.32 2.48
CA ILE A 102 -2.96 15.03 2.72
C ILE A 102 -4.49 15.13 2.55
N PRO A 103 -5.19 16.14 3.10
CA PRO A 103 -6.63 16.30 2.85
C PRO A 103 -6.98 16.37 1.36
N ARG A 104 -6.23 17.14 0.57
CA ARG A 104 -6.46 17.21 -0.89
C ARG A 104 -6.21 15.86 -1.56
N LEU A 105 -5.11 15.20 -1.22
CA LEU A 105 -4.78 13.86 -1.73
C LEU A 105 -5.92 12.87 -1.51
N LEU A 106 -6.43 12.80 -0.28
CA LEU A 106 -7.50 11.88 0.09
C LEU A 106 -8.83 12.21 -0.61
N ASN A 107 -9.15 13.49 -0.76
CA ASN A 107 -10.33 13.92 -1.51
C ASN A 107 -10.25 13.55 -3.00
N GLU A 108 -9.10 13.79 -3.63
CA GLU A 108 -8.90 13.44 -5.04
C GLU A 108 -8.89 11.91 -5.25
N PHE A 109 -8.28 11.15 -4.35
CA PHE A 109 -8.36 9.69 -4.37
C PHE A 109 -9.81 9.21 -4.26
N THR A 110 -10.57 9.73 -3.30
CA THR A 110 -11.97 9.35 -3.06
C THR A 110 -12.84 9.67 -4.27
N ALA A 111 -12.63 10.84 -4.90
CA ALA A 111 -13.35 11.22 -6.12
C ALA A 111 -13.00 10.30 -7.31
N TRP A 112 -11.71 9.99 -7.49
CA TRP A 112 -11.27 9.06 -8.53
C TRP A 112 -11.81 7.65 -8.29
N TRP A 113 -11.81 7.18 -7.05
CA TRP A 113 -12.32 5.87 -6.66
C TRP A 113 -13.81 5.74 -6.96
N LYS A 114 -14.62 6.76 -6.66
CA LYS A 114 -16.05 6.80 -7.01
C LYS A 114 -16.30 6.61 -8.51
N ALA A 115 -15.42 7.15 -9.35
CA ALA A 115 -15.56 7.10 -10.79
C ALA A 115 -15.01 5.80 -11.42
N ASN A 116 -14.03 5.16 -10.78
CA ASN A 116 -13.23 4.11 -11.42
C ASN A 116 -13.13 2.80 -10.61
N GLY A 117 -13.61 2.74 -9.37
CA GLY A 117 -13.37 1.62 -8.46
C GLY A 117 -13.90 0.27 -8.97
N GLU A 118 -14.89 0.27 -9.87
CA GLU A 118 -15.41 -0.95 -10.51
C GLU A 118 -14.36 -1.66 -11.39
N ILE A 119 -13.26 -0.98 -11.75
CA ILE A 119 -12.13 -1.56 -12.49
C ILE A 119 -11.49 -2.75 -11.76
N ILE A 120 -11.73 -2.90 -10.46
CA ILE A 120 -11.22 -4.00 -9.62
C ILE A 120 -11.88 -5.34 -9.95
N ASP A 121 -13.11 -5.31 -10.46
CA ASP A 121 -13.88 -6.52 -10.76
C ASP A 121 -13.49 -7.15 -12.12
N THR A 122 -12.50 -6.58 -12.80
CA THR A 122 -11.85 -7.20 -13.97
C THR A 122 -10.90 -8.33 -13.51
N ASP A 123 -10.63 -9.30 -14.40
CA ASP A 123 -9.83 -10.52 -14.14
C ASP A 123 -8.35 -10.19 -13.85
N ARG A 124 -8.12 -9.62 -12.67
CA ARG A 124 -6.82 -9.14 -12.21
C ARG A 124 -6.10 -10.28 -11.52
N THR A 125 -4.84 -10.46 -11.90
CA THR A 125 -3.96 -11.47 -11.32
C THR A 125 -3.87 -11.36 -9.80
N TYR A 126 -3.83 -10.15 -9.23
CA TYR A 126 -3.77 -9.90 -7.77
C TYR A 126 -5.09 -9.33 -7.26
N HIS A 127 -6.13 -10.16 -7.26
CA HIS A 127 -7.50 -9.72 -6.97
C HIS A 127 -7.69 -9.24 -5.52
N GLU A 128 -7.10 -9.90 -4.53
CA GLU A 128 -7.22 -9.50 -3.12
C GLU A 128 -6.37 -8.26 -2.81
N ALA A 129 -5.21 -8.14 -3.45
CA ALA A 129 -4.30 -6.99 -3.28
C ALA A 129 -4.63 -5.78 -4.18
N ALA A 130 -5.61 -5.90 -5.08
CA ALA A 130 -5.91 -4.87 -6.09
C ALA A 130 -6.17 -3.49 -5.47
N CYS A 131 -6.90 -3.43 -4.35
CA CYS A 131 -7.22 -2.16 -3.68
C CYS A 131 -5.95 -1.48 -3.13
N HIS A 132 -5.10 -2.24 -2.44
CA HIS A 132 -3.81 -1.75 -1.95
C HIS A 132 -2.93 -1.27 -3.10
N LEU A 133 -2.84 -2.03 -4.19
CA LEU A 133 -2.06 -1.67 -5.39
C LEU A 133 -2.55 -0.37 -6.03
N ILE A 134 -3.87 -0.18 -6.14
CA ILE A 134 -4.46 1.04 -6.68
C ILE A 134 -4.13 2.26 -5.81
N PHE A 135 -4.33 2.16 -4.49
CA PHE A 135 -4.00 3.27 -3.59
C PHE A 135 -2.51 3.61 -3.64
N MET A 136 -1.65 2.59 -3.71
CA MET A 136 -0.21 2.79 -3.88
C MET A 136 0.16 3.43 -5.21
N ALA A 137 -0.47 3.03 -6.32
CA ALA A 137 -0.28 3.66 -7.63
C ALA A 137 -0.65 5.16 -7.57
N PHE A 138 -1.78 5.46 -6.92
CA PHE A 138 -2.22 6.83 -6.70
C PHE A 138 -1.20 7.63 -5.89
N LEU A 139 -0.74 7.09 -4.76
CA LEU A 139 0.28 7.74 -3.93
C LEU A 139 1.60 7.94 -4.68
N GLN A 140 2.04 6.97 -5.48
CA GLN A 140 3.29 7.04 -6.24
C GLN A 140 3.30 8.26 -7.14
N ARG A 141 2.18 8.53 -7.84
CA ARG A 141 2.04 9.73 -8.68
C ARG A 141 2.20 11.02 -7.87
N VAL A 142 1.68 11.05 -6.65
CA VAL A 142 1.77 12.21 -5.76
C VAL A 142 3.21 12.42 -5.25
N VAL A 143 3.88 11.34 -4.82
CA VAL A 143 5.25 11.45 -4.29
C VAL A 143 6.32 11.65 -5.37
N ASN A 144 6.03 11.42 -6.65
CA ASN A 144 6.95 11.72 -7.75
C ASN A 144 7.38 13.22 -7.77
N GLY A 145 6.70 14.11 -7.03
CA GLY A 145 7.15 15.47 -6.70
C GLY A 145 8.19 15.59 -5.56
N GLY A 146 8.88 14.51 -5.16
CA GLY A 146 9.98 14.50 -4.19
C GLY A 146 9.62 14.00 -2.78
N GLY A 147 8.62 13.12 -2.65
CA GLY A 147 8.33 12.33 -1.45
C GLY A 147 8.89 10.91 -1.55
N HIS A 148 8.87 10.16 -0.45
CA HIS A 148 9.28 8.77 -0.40
C HIS A 148 8.21 7.94 0.32
N ILE A 149 7.81 6.81 -0.26
CA ILE A 149 6.87 5.88 0.35
C ILE A 149 7.67 4.73 0.96
N ASP A 150 7.65 4.59 2.28
CA ASP A 150 8.08 3.35 2.94
C ASP A 150 6.88 2.42 3.13
N ARG A 151 7.15 1.13 3.03
CA ARG A 151 6.15 0.07 3.10
C ARG A 151 6.72 -1.09 3.92
N GLU A 152 5.93 -1.77 4.72
CA GLU A 152 6.40 -2.90 5.53
C GLU A 152 5.69 -4.21 5.16
N TYR A 153 6.07 -4.88 4.05
CA TYR A 153 5.47 -6.17 3.68
C TYR A 153 6.05 -7.36 4.44
N ALA A 154 5.25 -7.99 5.28
CA ALA A 154 5.59 -9.22 6.00
C ALA A 154 4.35 -10.06 6.28
N LEU A 155 4.45 -11.40 6.12
CA LEU A 155 3.35 -12.29 6.51
C LEU A 155 3.20 -12.34 8.02
N GLY A 156 1.97 -12.17 8.51
CA GLY A 156 1.60 -12.41 9.91
C GLY A 156 2.24 -11.45 10.93
N ARG A 157 2.70 -10.27 10.50
CA ARG A 157 3.04 -9.16 11.41
C ARG A 157 2.06 -8.02 11.19
N LYS A 158 1.50 -7.50 12.29
CA LYS A 158 0.73 -6.24 12.33
C LYS A 158 1.66 -5.06 12.04
N ARG A 159 1.98 -4.83 10.77
CA ARG A 159 2.84 -3.74 10.31
C ARG A 159 2.05 -2.72 9.52
N LEU A 160 2.37 -1.44 9.74
CA LEU A 160 1.70 -0.33 9.07
C LEU A 160 1.88 -0.49 7.57
N ASP A 161 0.78 -0.45 6.85
CA ASP A 161 0.79 -0.79 5.44
C ASP A 161 1.66 0.22 4.66
N LEU A 162 1.50 1.52 4.91
CA LEU A 162 2.23 2.58 4.19
C LEU A 162 2.59 3.77 5.09
N THR A 163 3.79 4.31 4.91
CA THR A 163 4.17 5.64 5.40
C THR A 163 4.74 6.49 4.29
N ILE A 164 4.37 7.77 4.27
CA ILE A 164 4.98 8.75 3.37
C ILE A 164 5.92 9.65 4.18
N ARG A 165 7.13 9.85 3.65
CA ARG A 165 8.09 10.86 4.10
C ARG A 165 8.23 11.94 3.05
N LYS A 166 7.94 13.19 3.42
CA LYS A 166 8.13 14.35 2.55
C LYS A 166 9.08 15.35 3.20
N ARG A 167 10.16 15.69 2.49
CA ARG A 167 11.04 16.80 2.89
C ARG A 167 10.33 18.12 2.64
N TYR A 168 10.39 19.02 3.62
CA TYR A 168 9.84 20.36 3.53
C TYR A 168 10.73 21.35 4.29
N THR A 169 10.45 22.63 4.17
CA THR A 169 11.12 23.69 4.93
C THR A 169 10.20 24.17 6.03
N ASP A 170 10.65 24.10 7.29
CA ASP A 170 9.87 24.59 8.43
C ASP A 170 9.81 26.12 8.49
N ASP A 171 9.01 26.66 9.40
CA ASP A 171 8.82 28.11 9.58
C ASP A 171 10.12 28.86 9.92
N ALA A 172 11.15 28.15 10.41
CA ALA A 172 12.48 28.69 10.71
C ALA A 172 13.46 28.56 9.53
N GLY A 173 13.00 28.09 8.36
CA GLY A 173 13.82 27.90 7.17
C GLY A 173 14.69 26.64 7.20
N LYS A 174 14.47 25.71 8.15
CA LYS A 174 15.29 24.50 8.31
C LYS A 174 14.67 23.31 7.57
N PRO A 175 15.50 22.38 7.07
CA PRO A 175 15.00 21.13 6.50
C PRO A 175 14.30 20.28 7.57
N ALA A 176 13.08 19.86 7.27
CA ALA A 176 12.27 18.97 8.11
C ALA A 176 11.67 17.83 7.28
N ILE A 177 11.08 16.83 7.96
CA ILE A 177 10.40 15.70 7.34
C ILE A 177 8.98 15.63 7.88
N GLN A 178 8.00 15.72 6.98
CA GLN A 178 6.61 15.37 7.26
C GLN A 178 6.49 13.85 7.14
N TRP A 179 5.86 13.25 8.13
CA TRP A 179 5.47 11.84 8.12
C TRP A 179 3.95 11.75 8.01
N SER A 180 3.46 10.79 7.23
CA SER A 180 2.04 10.49 7.12
C SER A 180 1.85 8.98 7.11
N ALA A 181 0.97 8.48 7.98
CA ALA A 181 0.73 7.05 8.19
C ALA A 181 -0.62 6.64 7.61
N PHE A 182 -0.62 5.53 6.86
CA PHE A 182 -1.82 4.95 6.24
C PHE A 182 -1.90 3.46 6.56
N GLU A 183 -3.06 3.03 7.04
CA GLU A 183 -3.44 1.63 7.15
C GLU A 183 -4.54 1.36 6.09
N LEU A 184 -4.46 0.21 5.41
CA LEU A 184 -5.35 -0.18 4.34
C LEU A 184 -5.98 -1.55 4.64
N LYS A 185 -7.31 -1.64 4.60
CA LYS A 185 -8.02 -2.91 4.72
C LYS A 185 -8.96 -3.17 3.58
N VAL A 186 -9.14 -4.45 3.28
CA VAL A 186 -10.22 -4.94 2.45
C VAL A 186 -11.23 -5.63 3.35
N ARG A 187 -12.46 -5.13 3.36
CA ARG A 187 -13.59 -5.78 4.01
C ARG A 187 -14.28 -6.72 3.04
N THR A 188 -14.37 -7.99 3.39
CA THR A 188 -15.06 -9.04 2.63
C THR A 188 -16.22 -9.61 3.47
N ASP A 189 -16.98 -10.53 2.90
CA ASP A 189 -18.09 -11.19 3.61
C ASP A 189 -17.60 -11.94 4.86
N ASP A 190 -16.35 -12.44 4.82
CA ASP A 190 -15.74 -13.26 5.88
C ASP A 190 -14.77 -12.50 6.79
N SER A 191 -14.42 -11.25 6.49
CA SER A 191 -13.38 -10.52 7.24
C SER A 191 -13.84 -9.97 8.60
N GLY A 192 -15.15 -9.85 8.81
CA GLY A 192 -15.71 -9.18 10.00
C GLY A 192 -15.50 -7.66 10.00
N ASP A 193 -15.47 -7.06 11.20
CA ASP A 193 -15.18 -5.62 11.39
C ASP A 193 -13.71 -5.34 11.10
N GLN A 194 -13.45 -4.37 10.21
CA GLN A 194 -12.13 -3.94 9.74
C GLN A 194 -11.79 -2.50 10.16
N ILE A 195 -12.58 -1.91 11.06
CA ILE A 195 -12.35 -0.56 11.57
C ILE A 195 -11.79 -0.64 12.98
N LYS A 196 -12.48 -1.28 13.93
CA LYS A 196 -12.07 -1.26 15.34
C LYS A 196 -10.70 -1.91 15.59
N PRO A 197 -10.43 -3.15 15.14
CA PRO A 197 -9.11 -3.77 15.35
C PRO A 197 -7.95 -2.95 14.74
N GLU A 198 -8.23 -2.21 13.68
CA GLU A 198 -7.27 -1.45 12.90
C GLU A 198 -6.99 -0.09 13.50
N LEU A 199 -7.97 0.53 14.16
CA LEU A 199 -7.72 1.72 14.97
C LEU A 199 -6.73 1.40 16.11
N ASP A 200 -6.85 0.25 16.77
CA ASP A 200 -5.89 -0.21 17.78
C ASP A 200 -4.48 -0.39 17.18
N GLN A 201 -4.40 -1.01 15.99
CA GLN A 201 -3.13 -1.24 15.31
C GLN A 201 -2.48 0.06 14.85
N LEU A 202 -3.24 0.96 14.23
CA LEU A 202 -2.76 2.25 13.75
C LEU A 202 -2.23 3.09 14.91
N ASP A 203 -2.89 3.07 16.06
CA ASP A 203 -2.45 3.78 17.26
C ASP A 203 -1.03 3.40 17.70
N ALA A 204 -0.75 2.10 17.78
CA ALA A 204 0.58 1.60 18.15
C ALA A 204 1.67 2.09 17.17
N TYR A 205 1.32 2.30 15.90
CA TYR A 205 2.22 2.87 14.91
C TYR A 205 2.39 4.37 15.05
N LEU A 206 1.31 5.10 15.29
CA LEU A 206 1.34 6.54 15.51
C LEU A 206 2.18 6.89 16.75
N ASP A 207 2.09 6.09 17.82
CA ASP A 207 2.98 6.19 18.99
C ASP A 207 4.46 6.09 18.60
N ARG A 208 4.83 5.07 17.81
CA ARG A 208 6.22 4.83 17.39
C ARG A 208 6.78 5.95 16.51
N LEU A 209 5.92 6.58 15.71
CA LEU A 209 6.29 7.66 14.80
C LEU A 209 6.11 9.05 15.41
N CYS A 210 5.63 9.14 16.66
CA CYS A 210 5.25 10.39 17.32
C CYS A 210 4.28 11.23 16.48
N LEU A 211 3.23 10.60 15.96
CA LEU A 211 2.19 11.24 15.15
C LEU A 211 0.87 11.35 15.91
N ASP A 212 0.17 12.47 15.71
CA ASP A 212 -1.13 12.74 16.34
C ASP A 212 -2.31 12.36 15.45
N THR A 213 -2.06 12.07 14.17
CA THR A 213 -3.09 11.71 13.18
C THR A 213 -2.60 10.63 12.24
N GLY A 214 -3.54 9.88 11.69
CA GLY A 214 -3.30 8.86 10.67
C GLY A 214 -4.50 8.70 9.74
N THR A 215 -4.35 7.89 8.70
CA THR A 215 -5.45 7.54 7.78
C THR A 215 -5.69 6.05 7.81
N LEU A 216 -6.96 5.65 7.90
CA LEU A 216 -7.42 4.29 7.68
C LEU A 216 -8.30 4.27 6.44
N VAL A 217 -7.98 3.43 5.45
CA VAL A 217 -8.80 3.22 4.25
C VAL A 217 -9.38 1.82 4.30
N VAL A 218 -10.70 1.70 4.25
CA VAL A 218 -11.42 0.42 4.25
C VAL A 218 -12.14 0.27 2.93
N PHE A 219 -11.64 -0.65 2.09
CA PHE A 219 -12.22 -1.04 0.82
C PHE A 219 -13.30 -2.11 1.04
N ASP A 220 -14.57 -1.75 0.90
CA ASP A 220 -15.70 -2.65 1.08
C ASP A 220 -15.97 -3.44 -0.21
N ARG A 221 -15.67 -4.73 -0.15
CA ARG A 221 -15.82 -5.70 -1.24
C ARG A 221 -16.82 -6.80 -0.92
N ARG A 222 -17.67 -6.59 0.09
CA ARG A 222 -18.75 -7.51 0.42
C ARG A 222 -19.69 -7.67 -0.77
N GLY A 223 -20.23 -8.88 -0.96
CA GLY A 223 -21.18 -9.15 -2.04
C GLY A 223 -22.47 -8.35 -1.92
N ASP A 224 -22.80 -7.89 -0.71
CA ASP A 224 -23.98 -7.08 -0.37
C ASP A 224 -23.69 -5.57 -0.24
N ALA A 225 -22.47 -5.13 -0.53
CA ALA A 225 -22.09 -3.73 -0.37
C ALA A 225 -22.90 -2.80 -1.30
N PRO A 226 -23.31 -1.60 -0.85
CA PRO A 226 -23.93 -0.61 -1.73
C PRO A 226 -23.03 -0.25 -2.93
N PRO A 227 -23.56 0.31 -4.02
CA PRO A 227 -22.73 0.78 -5.14
C PRO A 227 -21.59 1.70 -4.67
N ILE A 228 -20.42 1.65 -5.33
CA ILE A 228 -19.22 2.42 -4.94
C ILE A 228 -19.56 3.89 -4.68
N THR A 229 -20.32 4.51 -5.58
CA THR A 229 -20.73 5.92 -5.45
C THR A 229 -21.52 6.24 -4.17
N ALA A 230 -22.22 5.26 -3.60
CA ALA A 230 -23.04 5.39 -2.40
C ALA A 230 -22.32 4.98 -1.11
N ARG A 231 -21.34 4.06 -1.18
CA ARG A 231 -20.57 3.60 -0.01
C ARG A 231 -19.25 4.34 0.21
N THR A 232 -18.75 5.04 -0.81
CA THR A 232 -17.48 5.75 -0.70
C THR A 232 -17.67 7.12 -0.06
N ASP A 233 -16.98 7.39 1.05
CA ASP A 233 -16.94 8.70 1.71
C ASP A 233 -15.69 8.87 2.59
N ILE A 234 -15.55 10.06 3.16
CA ILE A 234 -14.51 10.38 4.13
C ILE A 234 -15.22 10.78 5.43
N ASP A 235 -14.85 10.11 6.51
CA ASP A 235 -15.31 10.36 7.86
C ASP A 235 -14.10 10.52 8.81
N THR A 236 -14.38 10.72 10.09
CA THR A 236 -13.40 10.81 11.16
C THR A 236 -13.69 9.78 12.24
N ALA A 237 -12.68 9.02 12.62
CA ALA A 237 -12.72 8.12 13.76
C ALA A 237 -11.79 8.60 14.87
N ILE A 238 -12.08 8.21 16.11
CA ILE A 238 -11.19 8.41 17.25
C ILE A 238 -10.54 7.09 17.60
N SER A 239 -9.22 7.08 17.64
CA SER A 239 -8.45 5.91 18.06
C SER A 239 -8.57 5.68 19.58
N PRO A 240 -8.25 4.48 20.10
CA PRO A 240 -8.24 4.21 21.54
C PRO A 240 -7.40 5.19 22.38
N ALA A 241 -6.31 5.72 21.84
CA ALA A 241 -5.46 6.72 22.46
C ALA A 241 -6.00 8.15 22.34
N GLY A 242 -7.16 8.36 21.72
CA GLY A 242 -7.80 9.65 21.55
C GLY A 242 -7.32 10.45 20.34
N ARG A 243 -6.63 9.82 19.38
CA ARG A 243 -6.14 10.50 18.17
C ARG A 243 -7.23 10.62 17.13
N THR A 244 -7.14 11.66 16.32
CA THR A 244 -8.04 11.86 15.18
C THR A 244 -7.52 11.08 13.98
N ILE A 245 -8.31 10.12 13.51
CA ILE A 245 -8.01 9.29 12.34
C ILE A 245 -8.95 9.69 11.20
N THR A 246 -8.37 10.00 10.04
CA THR A 246 -9.18 10.14 8.82
C THR A 246 -9.58 8.74 8.36
N LEU A 247 -10.88 8.48 8.26
CA LEU A 247 -11.41 7.20 7.82
C LEU A 247 -11.97 7.37 6.41
N ILE A 248 -11.51 6.55 5.46
CA ILE A 248 -12.09 6.47 4.13
C ILE A 248 -12.84 5.16 4.03
N HIS A 249 -14.14 5.25 3.77
CA HIS A 249 -14.90 4.11 3.26
C HIS A 249 -14.75 4.14 1.74
N ALA A 250 -14.27 3.05 1.15
CA ALA A 250 -14.01 2.94 -0.28
C ALA A 250 -14.83 1.79 -0.89
#